data_AF-A0AAD9PQC5-F1
#
_entry.id   AF-A0AAD9PQC5-F1
#
_cell.length_a   1.000
_cell.length_b   1.000
_cell.length_c   1.000
_cell.angle_alpha   90.00
_cell.angle_beta   90.00
_cell.angle_gamma   90.00
#
_symmetry.space_group_name_H-M   'P 1'
#
loop_
_entity.id
_entity.type
_entity.pdbx_description
1 polymer ?
#
loop_
_entity_poly.entity_id
_entity_poly.type
_entity_poly.pdbx_seq_one_letter_code
_entity_poly.pdbx_strand_id
1 'polypeptide(L)'
;MVNSHPSLFVMVNSHPIALSLMVNSHPIALFLMVNSHPIALFLMVNSHPIALSHGELSPHRSFFMVNSHPIALFLMVNSHPIALFLMVNSHPIALFLMVNSHPIALFLMVNSHPIALFLMVNSHPIALFLMVNSHPIALSHVNSHLIALFYGELSPHCSFSWSTLTPSLFLPDGELSPHRSFSW
;
A
#
# COMPACT_ATOMS: atom_id res chain seq x y z
N MET A 1 2.96 -27.95 3.26
CA MET A 1 2.06 -27.23 2.32
C MET A 1 1.80 -25.79 2.82
N VAL A 2 2.82 -24.91 2.83
CA VAL A 2 2.64 -23.47 3.13
C VAL A 2 3.24 -22.58 2.02
N ASN A 3 3.82 -23.18 0.97
CA ASN A 3 4.71 -22.48 0.03
C ASN A 3 4.05 -22.09 -1.31
N SER A 4 2.71 -22.04 -1.41
CA SER A 4 2.04 -21.74 -2.67
C SER A 4 1.63 -20.28 -2.86
N HIS A 5 1.72 -19.43 -1.82
CA HIS A 5 1.24 -18.04 -1.88
C HIS A 5 2.23 -17.06 -1.24
N PRO A 6 3.16 -16.49 -2.03
CA PRO A 6 4.12 -15.51 -1.55
C PRO A 6 3.48 -14.28 -0.89
N SER A 7 2.28 -13.90 -1.36
CA SER A 7 1.48 -12.80 -0.82
C SER A 7 0.99 -13.06 0.61
N LEU A 8 0.49 -14.27 0.89
CA LEU A 8 0.03 -14.66 2.23
C LEU A 8 1.19 -14.69 3.22
N PHE A 9 2.35 -15.21 2.79
CA PHE A 9 3.56 -15.22 3.61
C PHE A 9 3.98 -13.81 4.04
N VAL A 10 4.04 -12.85 3.12
CA VAL A 10 4.39 -11.46 3.45
C VAL A 10 3.34 -10.82 4.36
N MET A 11 2.06 -11.02 4.09
CA MET A 11 0.96 -10.46 4.88
C MET A 11 0.93 -10.96 6.32
N VAL A 12 1.14 -12.26 6.53
CA VAL A 12 1.17 -12.87 7.87
C VAL A 12 2.35 -12.35 8.68
N ASN A 13 3.49 -12.04 8.04
CA ASN A 13 4.66 -11.50 8.72
C ASN A 13 4.64 -9.98 8.89
N SER A 14 3.94 -9.22 8.03
CA SER A 14 3.91 -7.76 8.10
C SER A 14 3.03 -7.22 9.23
N HIS A 15 1.93 -7.90 9.54
CA HIS A 15 1.03 -7.53 10.64
C HIS A 15 1.69 -7.49 12.02
N PRO A 16 2.36 -8.56 12.51
CA PRO A 16 3.02 -8.53 13.81
C PRO A 16 4.18 -7.53 13.87
N ILE A 17 4.88 -7.29 12.75
CA ILE A 17 5.92 -6.25 12.66
C ILE A 17 5.32 -4.86 12.84
N ALA A 18 4.23 -4.56 12.13
CA ALA A 18 3.54 -3.27 12.23
C ALA A 18 3.00 -3.02 13.64
N LEU A 19 2.38 -4.04 14.25
CA LEU A 19 1.85 -3.96 15.61
C LEU A 19 2.98 -3.74 16.64
N SER A 20 4.08 -4.48 16.52
CA SER A 20 5.26 -4.30 17.36
C SER A 20 5.82 -2.87 17.27
N LEU A 21 5.94 -2.32 16.05
CA LEU A 21 6.40 -0.94 15.87
C LEU A 21 5.44 0.09 16.48
N MET A 22 4.13 -0.09 16.32
CA MET A 22 3.13 0.80 16.90
C MET A 22 3.21 0.81 18.43
N VAL A 23 3.25 -0.37 19.05
CA VAL A 23 3.32 -0.52 20.50
C VAL A 23 4.62 0.07 21.07
N ASN A 24 5.75 -0.11 20.38
CA ASN A 24 7.03 0.41 20.84
C ASN A 24 7.24 1.90 20.53
N SER A 25 6.62 2.45 19.48
CA SER A 25 6.76 3.87 19.11
C SER A 25 5.96 4.81 20.01
N HIS A 26 4.82 4.37 20.54
CA HIS A 26 3.95 5.21 21.38
C HIS A 26 4.63 5.69 22.68
N PRO A 27 5.24 4.82 23.51
CA PRO A 27 5.96 5.25 24.71
C PRO A 27 7.13 6.18 24.39
N ILE A 28 7.83 5.94 23.28
CA ILE A 28 8.95 6.78 22.84
C ILE A 28 8.46 8.19 22.47
N ALA A 29 7.36 8.28 21.70
CA ALA A 29 6.77 9.54 21.31
C ALA A 29 6.26 10.34 22.52
N LEU A 30 5.57 9.68 23.46
CA LEU A 30 5.09 10.31 24.69
C LEU A 30 6.25 10.81 25.56
N PHE A 31 7.29 9.98 25.72
CA PHE A 31 8.49 10.37 26.47
C PHE A 31 9.14 11.61 25.86
N LEU A 32 9.33 11.65 24.54
CA LEU A 32 9.90 12.81 23.87
C LEU A 32 9.01 14.06 24.00
N MET A 33 7.70 13.91 23.85
CA MET A 33 6.76 15.03 24.01
C MET A 33 6.87 15.66 25.40
N VAL A 34 6.78 14.84 26.46
CA VAL A 34 6.82 15.29 27.85
C VAL A 34 8.16 15.97 28.18
N ASN A 35 9.27 15.47 27.64
CA ASN A 35 10.58 16.08 27.87
C ASN A 35 10.83 17.33 26.99
N SER A 36 10.24 17.40 25.80
CA SER A 36 10.43 18.53 24.88
C SER A 36 9.78 19.82 25.36
N HIS A 37 8.62 19.75 26.02
CA HIS A 37 7.85 20.92 26.43
C HIS A 37 8.57 21.78 27.48
N PRO A 38 9.10 21.23 28.60
CA PRO A 38 9.88 21.99 29.56
C PRO A 38 11.16 22.59 28.96
N ILE A 39 11.82 21.85 28.06
CA ILE A 39 13.04 22.34 27.37
C ILE A 39 12.70 23.54 26.47
N ALA A 40 11.63 23.44 25.69
CA ALA A 40 11.18 24.53 24.82
C ALA A 40 10.78 25.77 25.61
N LEU A 41 10.02 25.60 26.70
CA LEU A 41 9.64 26.69 27.61
C LEU A 41 10.87 27.35 28.25
N PHE A 42 11.81 26.54 28.75
CA PHE A 42 13.05 27.04 29.32
C PHE A 42 13.86 27.86 28.31
N LEU A 43 14.01 27.37 27.08
CA LEU A 43 14.72 28.10 26.02
C LEU A 43 14.00 29.41 25.66
N MET A 44 12.68 29.39 25.53
CA MET A 44 11.87 30.57 25.23
C MET A 44 12.05 31.65 26.30
N VAL A 45 11.87 31.31 27.57
CA VAL A 45 12.02 32.25 28.70
C VAL A 45 13.43 32.83 28.79
N ASN A 46 14.46 32.04 28.50
CA ASN A 46 15.84 32.52 28.54
C ASN A 46 16.26 33.27 27.26
N SER A 47 15.58 33.07 26.14
CA SER A 47 15.88 33.76 24.87
C SER A 47 15.44 35.22 24.85
N HIS A 48 14.31 35.56 25.50
CA HIS A 48 13.77 36.93 25.50
C HIS A 48 14.68 37.95 26.22
N PRO A 49 15.22 37.68 27.43
CA PRO A 49 16.17 38.57 28.09
C PRO A 49 17.47 38.75 27.29
N ILE A 50 17.95 37.68 26.62
CA ILE A 50 19.15 37.74 25.78
C ILE A 50 18.94 38.64 24.56
N ALA A 51 17.76 38.55 23.92
CA ALA A 51 17.41 39.38 22.78
C ALA A 51 17.27 40.87 23.16
N LEU A 52 16.66 41.18 24.30
CA LEU A 52 16.53 42.57 24.79
C LEU A 52 17.89 43.17 25.18
N SER A 53 18.79 42.38 25.77
CA SER A 53 20.15 42.82 26.14
C SER A 53 21.07 43.15 24.95
N HIS A 54 20.68 42.78 23.71
CA HIS A 54 21.41 43.19 22.50
C HIS A 54 21.14 44.65 22.11
N GLY A 55 20.06 45.29 22.62
CA GLY A 55 19.71 46.68 22.31
C GLY A 55 20.24 47.72 23.31
N GLU A 56 20.66 47.30 24.50
CA GLU A 56 21.22 48.17 25.54
C GLU A 56 22.75 48.07 25.57
N LEU A 57 23.43 49.22 25.64
CA LEU A 57 24.90 49.45 25.61
C LEU A 57 25.66 48.85 26.81
N SER A 58 25.39 47.60 27.18
CA SER A 58 26.11 46.86 28.20
C SER A 58 27.25 46.02 27.58
N PRO A 59 28.21 45.49 28.35
CA PRO A 59 29.29 44.65 27.82
C PRO A 59 28.73 43.31 27.30
N HIS A 60 28.20 43.31 26.08
CA HIS A 60 27.40 42.25 25.45
C HIS A 60 28.04 40.86 25.56
N ARG A 61 29.38 40.77 25.55
CA ARG A 61 30.11 39.51 25.64
C ARG A 61 30.01 38.84 27.01
N SER A 62 30.02 39.61 28.09
CA SER A 62 29.98 39.06 29.45
C SER A 62 28.58 38.55 29.81
N PHE A 63 27.55 39.32 29.47
CA PHE A 63 26.15 38.95 29.71
C PHE A 63 25.75 37.71 28.91
N PHE A 64 26.17 37.61 27.65
CA PHE A 64 25.94 36.42 26.82
C PHE A 64 26.69 35.20 27.35
N MET A 65 27.93 35.37 27.81
CA MET A 65 28.74 34.27 28.37
C MET A 65 28.14 33.74 29.69
N VAL A 66 27.68 34.63 30.57
CA VAL A 66 27.06 34.27 31.85
C VAL A 66 25.71 33.56 31.67
N ASN A 67 24.91 33.95 30.67
CA ASN A 67 23.61 33.30 30.41
C ASN A 67 23.71 32.04 29.54
N SER A 68 24.68 31.95 28.64
CA SER A 68 24.87 30.77 27.78
C SER A 68 25.35 29.54 28.53
N HIS A 69 26.15 29.70 29.58
CA HIS A 69 26.68 28.58 30.37
C HIS A 69 25.58 27.78 31.10
N PRO A 70 24.66 28.40 31.85
CA PRO A 70 23.52 27.70 32.46
C PRO A 70 22.59 27.03 31.43
N ILE A 71 22.37 27.67 30.28
CA ILE A 71 21.53 27.10 29.21
C ILE A 71 22.20 25.85 28.62
N ALA A 72 23.50 25.91 28.35
CA ALA A 72 24.25 24.77 27.84
C ALA A 72 24.29 23.60 28.85
N LEU A 73 24.50 23.89 30.14
CA LEU A 73 24.44 22.88 31.20
C LEU A 73 23.06 22.24 31.32
N PHE A 74 22.00 23.06 31.30
CA PHE A 74 20.62 22.58 31.33
C PHE A 74 20.34 21.65 30.14
N LEU A 75 20.71 22.03 28.92
CA LEU A 75 20.53 21.19 27.74
C LEU A 75 21.36 19.90 27.81
N MET A 76 22.60 19.97 28.30
CA MET A 76 23.45 18.79 28.46
C MET A 76 22.83 17.78 29.45
N VAL A 77 22.41 18.26 30.62
CA VAL A 77 21.80 17.43 31.66
C VAL A 77 20.47 16.81 31.19
N ASN A 78 19.68 17.52 30.38
CA ASN A 78 18.42 16.99 29.86
C ASN A 78 18.60 16.10 28.62
N SER A 79 19.60 16.36 27.77
CA SER A 79 19.84 15.58 26.54
C SER A 79 20.44 14.21 26.82
N HIS A 80 21.25 14.05 27.87
CA HIS A 80 21.91 12.79 28.18
C HIS A 80 20.93 11.65 28.52
N PRO A 81 19.95 11.84 29.42
CA PRO A 81 18.94 10.84 29.72
C PRO A 81 18.04 10.53 28.51
N ILE A 82 17.72 11.54 27.68
CA ILE A 82 16.92 11.35 26.46
C ILE A 82 17.69 10.48 25.45
N ALA A 83 18.97 10.77 25.25
CA ALA A 83 19.81 10.00 24.34
C ALA A 83 19.97 8.54 24.80
N LEU A 84 20.20 8.32 26.09
CA LEU A 84 20.28 6.97 26.66
C LEU A 84 18.96 6.21 26.53
N PHE A 85 17.83 6.87 26.84
CA PHE A 85 16.51 6.28 26.68
C PHE A 85 16.26 5.87 25.22
N LEU A 86 16.55 6.73 24.26
CA LEU A 86 16.40 6.41 22.83
C LEU A 86 17.34 5.29 22.38
N MET A 87 18.59 5.28 22.85
CA MET A 87 19.55 4.23 22.51
C MET A 87 19.08 2.86 23.01
N VAL A 88 18.66 2.78 24.27
CA VAL A 88 18.21 1.54 24.89
C VAL A 88 16.93 1.01 24.23
N ASN A 89 16.02 1.90 23.82
CA ASN A 89 14.78 1.49 23.17
C ASN A 89 14.92 1.24 21.66
N SER A 90 15.85 1.89 20.96
CA SER A 90 16.05 1.71 19.52
C SER A 90 16.79 0.42 19.17
N HIS A 91 17.71 -0.04 20.02
CA HIS A 91 18.52 -1.24 19.75
C HIS A 91 17.69 -2.53 19.61
N PRO A 92 16.77 -2.84 20.55
CA PRO A 92 15.90 -4.00 20.44
C PRO A 92 14.95 -3.93 19.23
N ILE A 93 14.45 -2.74 18.90
CA ILE A 93 13.59 -2.52 17.73
C ILE A 93 14.38 -2.80 16.43
N ALA A 94 15.60 -2.29 16.34
CA ALA A 94 16.45 -2.51 15.17
C ALA A 94 16.79 -4.00 14.98
N LEU A 95 17.13 -4.70 16.07
CA LEU A 95 17.36 -6.15 16.02
C LEU A 95 16.11 -6.94 15.63
N PHE A 96 14.96 -6.60 16.22
CA PHE A 96 13.68 -7.22 15.87
C PHE A 96 13.38 -7.05 14.39
N LEU A 97 13.55 -5.84 13.84
CA LEU A 97 13.34 -5.60 12.41
C LEU A 97 14.33 -6.36 11.53
N MET A 98 15.61 -6.40 11.91
CA MET A 98 16.64 -7.11 11.15
C MET A 98 16.34 -8.61 11.07
N VAL A 99 16.03 -9.22 12.22
CA VAL A 99 15.73 -10.66 12.30
C VAL A 99 14.47 -11.02 11.51
N ASN A 100 13.45 -10.16 11.50
CA ASN A 100 12.20 -10.44 10.78
C ASN A 100 12.26 -10.08 9.29
N SER A 101 13.04 -9.07 8.89
CA SER A 101 13.14 -8.64 7.49
C SER A 101 14.02 -9.57 6.65
N HIS A 102 15.06 -10.17 7.23
CA HIS A 102 16.02 -10.99 6.49
C HIS A 102 15.40 -12.25 5.87
N PRO A 103 14.60 -13.06 6.60
CA PRO A 103 13.90 -14.22 6.02
C PRO A 103 12.87 -13.82 4.96
N ILE A 104 12.20 -12.68 5.15
CA ILE A 104 11.22 -12.16 4.18
C ILE A 104 11.93 -11.78 2.87
N ALA A 105 13.06 -11.07 2.96
CA ALA A 105 13.85 -10.68 1.79
C ALA A 105 14.37 -11.90 1.01
N LEU A 106 14.91 -12.90 1.70
CA LEU A 106 15.35 -14.15 1.07
C LEU A 106 14.20 -14.91 0.42
N PHE A 107 13.07 -15.02 1.13
CA PHE A 107 11.87 -15.67 0.59
C PHE A 107 11.39 -14.97 -0.68
N LEU A 108 11.33 -13.63 -0.70
CA LEU A 108 10.96 -12.88 -1.89
C LEU A 108 11.95 -13.06 -3.03
N MET A 109 13.25 -13.05 -2.75
CA MET A 109 14.29 -13.24 -3.76
C MET A 109 14.17 -14.62 -4.44
N VAL A 110 14.05 -15.69 -3.65
CA VAL A 110 13.94 -17.06 -4.15
C VAL A 110 12.65 -17.29 -4.93
N ASN A 111 11.54 -16.68 -4.50
CA ASN A 111 10.23 -16.89 -5.15
C ASN A 111 9.98 -15.94 -6.33
N SER A 112 10.61 -14.76 -6.38
CA SER A 112 10.38 -13.78 -7.46
C SER A 112 10.89 -14.28 -8.82
N HIS A 113 12.03 -14.96 -8.85
CA HIS A 113 12.64 -15.42 -10.09
C HIS A 113 11.81 -16.50 -10.81
N PRO A 114 11.38 -17.58 -10.14
CA PRO A 114 10.53 -18.60 -10.75
C PRO A 114 9.16 -18.04 -11.18
N ILE A 115 8.57 -17.14 -10.40
CA ILE A 115 7.28 -16.52 -10.73
C ILE A 115 7.41 -15.63 -11.97
N ALA A 116 8.45 -14.81 -12.05
CA ALA A 116 8.70 -13.97 -13.22
C ALA A 116 8.90 -14.80 -14.49
N LEU A 117 9.67 -15.89 -14.40
CA LEU A 117 9.91 -16.80 -15.52
C LEU A 117 8.62 -17.51 -15.94
N PHE A 118 7.85 -18.02 -14.98
CA PHE A 118 6.55 -18.61 -15.25
C PHE A 118 5.61 -17.64 -15.96
N LEU A 119 5.51 -16.39 -15.50
CA LEU A 119 4.69 -15.37 -16.16
C LEU A 119 5.20 -15.05 -17.58
N MET A 120 6.51 -14.97 -17.77
CA MET A 120 7.11 -14.70 -19.09
C MET A 120 6.82 -15.83 -20.09
N VAL A 121 7.05 -17.08 -19.68
CA VAL A 121 6.83 -18.26 -20.52
C VAL A 121 5.36 -18.45 -20.85
N ASN A 122 4.44 -18.13 -19.95
CA ASN A 122 3.01 -18.26 -20.21
C ASN A 122 2.42 -17.05 -20.96
N SER A 123 2.95 -15.84 -20.77
CA SER A 123 2.42 -14.64 -21.44
C SER A 123 2.71 -14.62 -22.94
N HIS A 124 3.86 -15.15 -23.39
CA HIS A 124 4.22 -15.19 -24.81
C HIS A 124 3.25 -16.02 -25.67
N PRO A 125 2.97 -17.29 -25.33
CA PRO A 125 2.00 -18.11 -26.06
C PRO A 125 0.59 -17.54 -26.00
N ILE A 126 0.16 -16.98 -24.86
CA ILE A 126 -1.16 -16.35 -24.72
C ILE A 126 -1.27 -15.12 -25.62
N ALA A 127 -0.24 -14.26 -25.65
CA ALA A 127 -0.22 -13.08 -26.51
C ALA A 127 -0.26 -13.45 -28.01
N LEU A 128 0.52 -14.47 -28.41
CA LEU A 128 0.50 -15.00 -29.78
C LEU A 128 -0.87 -15.58 -30.15
N PHE A 129 -1.46 -16.38 -29.26
CA PHE A 129 -2.79 -16.94 -29.45
C PHE A 129 -3.84 -15.84 -29.60
N LEU A 130 -3.82 -14.81 -28.77
CA LEU A 130 -4.74 -13.69 -28.88
C LEU A 130 -4.53 -12.91 -30.19
N MET A 131 -3.28 -12.65 -30.59
CA MET A 131 -2.98 -11.96 -31.84
C MET A 131 -3.48 -12.76 -33.05
N VAL A 132 -3.16 -14.05 -33.12
CA VAL A 132 -3.59 -14.92 -34.23
C VAL A 132 -5.11 -15.05 -34.30
N ASN A 133 -5.81 -15.09 -33.16
CA ASN A 133 -7.28 -15.17 -33.16
C ASN A 133 -7.96 -13.81 -33.37
N SER A 134 -7.29 -12.70 -33.04
CA SER A 134 -7.86 -11.35 -33.22
C SER A 134 -7.98 -10.95 -34.70
N HIS A 135 -7.05 -11.38 -35.56
CA HIS A 135 -7.08 -11.06 -36.99
C HIS A 135 -8.27 -11.69 -37.76
N PRO A 136 -8.56 -13.00 -37.63
CA PRO A 136 -9.77 -13.61 -38.19
C PRO A 136 -11.06 -12.98 -37.64
N ILE A 137 -11.10 -12.65 -36.34
CA ILE A 137 -12.28 -12.05 -35.72
C ILE A 137 -12.54 -10.65 -36.29
N ALA A 138 -11.51 -9.80 -36.40
CA ALA A 138 -11.63 -8.47 -36.98
C ALA A 138 -12.08 -8.53 -38.46
N LEU A 139 -11.54 -9.47 -39.23
CA LEU A 139 -11.89 -9.65 -40.64
C LEU A 139 -13.31 -10.19 -40.81
N SER A 140 -13.74 -11.12 -39.94
CA SER A 140 -15.12 -11.62 -39.93
C SER A 140 -16.13 -10.53 -39.57
N HIS A 141 -15.78 -9.62 -38.66
CA HIS A 141 -16.62 -8.47 -38.29
C HIS A 141 -16.76 -7.47 -39.45
N VAL A 142 -15.65 -7.08 -40.08
CA VAL A 142 -15.69 -6.20 -41.27
C VAL A 142 -16.49 -6.87 -42.40
N ASN A 143 -16.28 -8.16 -42.64
CA ASN A 143 -17.00 -8.88 -43.68
C ASN A 143 -18.50 -8.98 -43.37
N SER A 144 -18.90 -9.24 -42.11
CA SER A 144 -20.31 -9.22 -41.71
C SER A 144 -20.95 -7.84 -41.90
N HIS A 145 -20.20 -6.76 -41.64
CA HIS A 145 -20.66 -5.40 -41.86
C HIS A 145 -20.76 -5.06 -43.35
N LEU A 146 -19.82 -5.53 -44.16
CA LEU A 146 -19.83 -5.36 -45.62
C LEU A 146 -21.00 -6.12 -46.25
N ILE A 147 -21.25 -7.35 -45.80
CA ILE A 147 -22.41 -8.16 -46.21
C ILE A 147 -23.72 -7.47 -45.79
N ALA A 148 -23.80 -6.95 -44.55
CA ALA A 148 -24.99 -6.22 -44.09
C ALA A 148 -25.27 -4.94 -44.91
N LEU A 149 -24.23 -4.20 -45.30
CA LEU A 149 -24.37 -3.04 -46.19
C LEU A 149 -24.83 -3.46 -47.59
N PHE A 150 -24.24 -4.50 -48.18
CA PHE A 150 -24.65 -5.01 -49.50
C PHE A 150 -26.11 -5.49 -49.55
N TYR A 151 -26.57 -6.19 -48.50
CA TYR A 151 -27.98 -6.62 -48.41
C TYR A 151 -28.94 -5.48 -48.00
N GLY A 152 -28.46 -4.45 -47.27
CA GLY A 152 -29.22 -3.24 -46.98
C GLY A 152 -29.39 -2.32 -48.20
N GLU A 153 -28.42 -2.30 -49.10
CA GLU A 153 -28.40 -1.45 -50.30
C GLU A 153 -29.14 -2.10 -51.50
N LEU A 154 -29.26 -3.44 -51.52
CA LEU A 154 -30.11 -4.17 -52.47
C LEU A 154 -31.59 -4.25 -52.06
N SER A 155 -31.98 -3.67 -50.92
CA SER A 155 -33.38 -3.63 -50.48
C SER A 155 -33.97 -2.21 -50.60
N PRO A 156 -34.58 -1.84 -51.74
CA PRO A 156 -35.59 -0.82 -51.71
C PRO A 156 -36.84 -1.44 -51.07
N HIS A 157 -37.13 -1.02 -49.83
CA HIS A 157 -38.34 -1.28 -49.04
C HIS A 157 -38.40 -2.58 -48.21
N CYS A 158 -37.97 -2.50 -46.94
CA CYS A 158 -38.84 -2.82 -45.80
C CYS A 158 -38.18 -2.42 -44.48
N SER A 159 -38.82 -1.50 -43.76
CA SER A 159 -38.56 -1.20 -42.35
C SER A 159 -38.87 -2.40 -41.45
N PHE A 160 -37.95 -2.79 -40.56
CA PHE A 160 -38.32 -3.57 -39.38
C PHE A 160 -37.58 -3.06 -38.14
N SER A 161 -38.34 -2.43 -37.26
CA SER A 161 -37.95 -2.00 -35.92
C SER A 161 -37.90 -3.22 -35.00
N TRP A 162 -36.80 -3.39 -34.25
CA TRP A 162 -36.86 -4.12 -32.99
C TRP A 162 -36.32 -3.23 -31.87
N SER A 163 -37.24 -2.44 -31.32
CA SER A 163 -37.19 -2.01 -29.93
C SER A 163 -37.28 -3.23 -29.01
N THR A 164 -36.38 -3.27 -28.03
CA THR A 164 -36.52 -3.88 -26.69
C THR A 164 -36.76 -5.40 -26.59
N LEU A 165 -35.78 -6.13 -26.03
CA LEU A 165 -35.84 -6.70 -24.66
C LEU A 165 -34.62 -7.62 -24.38
N THR A 166 -33.88 -7.28 -23.32
CA THR A 166 -33.09 -8.22 -22.48
C THR A 166 -34.03 -9.21 -21.75
N PRO A 167 -33.51 -10.18 -20.97
CA PRO A 167 -32.94 -11.49 -21.31
C PRO A 167 -33.77 -12.61 -20.60
N SER A 168 -33.25 -13.83 -20.52
CA SER A 168 -33.56 -14.89 -19.53
C SER A 168 -34.44 -16.10 -19.95
N LEU A 169 -33.90 -17.27 -19.59
CA LEU A 169 -34.53 -18.58 -19.34
C LEU A 169 -34.97 -19.42 -20.56
N PHE A 170 -34.04 -20.26 -21.04
CA PHE A 170 -34.37 -21.55 -21.65
C PHE A 170 -34.52 -22.60 -20.55
N LEU A 171 -35.75 -23.09 -20.32
CA LEU A 171 -36.00 -24.49 -19.94
C LEU A 171 -36.30 -25.28 -21.23
N PRO A 172 -35.94 -26.57 -21.33
CA PRO A 172 -36.43 -27.44 -22.39
C PRO A 172 -37.67 -28.20 -21.91
N ASP A 173 -38.81 -28.05 -22.59
CA ASP A 173 -39.96 -28.93 -22.42
C ASP A 173 -39.97 -30.02 -23.51
N GLY A 174 -39.98 -31.26 -23.04
CA GLY A 174 -40.30 -32.47 -23.79
C GLY A 174 -41.41 -33.21 -23.05
N GLU A 175 -42.62 -33.05 -23.57
CA GLU A 175 -43.94 -33.47 -23.13
C GLU A 175 -44.11 -34.97 -22.78
N LEU A 176 -44.83 -35.29 -21.69
CA LEU A 176 -46.09 -36.06 -21.65
C LEU A 176 -46.40 -36.62 -20.24
N SER A 177 -47.50 -36.15 -19.65
CA SER A 177 -48.27 -36.78 -18.55
C SER A 177 -49.48 -37.55 -19.14
N PRO A 178 -50.34 -38.30 -18.39
CA PRO A 178 -50.48 -38.38 -16.93
C PRO A 178 -50.68 -39.82 -16.36
N HIS A 179 -50.42 -40.03 -15.06
CA HIS A 179 -51.37 -40.63 -14.09
C HIS A 179 -50.69 -41.01 -12.75
N ARG A 180 -51.14 -40.33 -11.68
CA ARG A 180 -51.40 -40.76 -10.29
C ARG A 180 -51.06 -42.25 -9.99
N SER A 181 -50.30 -42.64 -8.94
CA SER A 181 -50.72 -42.72 -7.52
C SER A 181 -49.60 -43.33 -6.61
N PHE A 182 -49.61 -42.95 -5.32
CA PHE A 182 -48.91 -43.46 -4.12
C PHE A 182 -48.48 -44.96 -4.04
N SER A 183 -47.34 -45.29 -3.40
CA SER A 183 -47.23 -45.66 -1.96
C SER A 183 -45.93 -46.43 -1.63
N TRP A 184 -45.42 -46.18 -0.41
CA TRP A 184 -44.40 -46.88 0.41
C TRP A 184 -42.94 -46.90 -0.06
#